data_AF-A0A3B0PUE8-F1
#
_entry.id   AF-A0A3B0PUE8-F1
#
_cell.length_a   1.000
_cell.length_b   1.000
_cell.length_c   1.000
_cell.angle_alpha   90.00
_cell.angle_beta   90.00
_cell.angle_gamma   90.00
#
_symmetry.space_group_name_H-M   'P 1'
#
loop_
_entity.id
_entity.type
_entity.pdbx_description
1 polymer ?
#
loop_
_entity_poly.entity_id
_entity_poly.type
_entity_poly.pdbx_seq_one_letter_code
_entity_poly.pdbx_strand_id
1 'polypeptide(L)'
;MFETFQGVVEDKKKAIYLRPETAQGIFINFKNIQRAMRAKLPFGVAQVGKSFRNEVTPGNFIFRTREFEQMELEFFFDEETPNSYFDELVNKSYDFMLKLGLSKNNLKVRKHDQEELAHYSKATVDLEYNFPFGW
;
A
#
# COMPACT_ATOMS: atom_id res chain seq x y z
N MET A 1 14.00 2.66 -7.84
CA MET A 1 12.90 3.49 -8.38
C MET A 1 13.28 3.93 -9.79
N PHE A 2 12.32 4.32 -10.64
CA PHE A 2 12.63 4.91 -11.93
C PHE A 2 13.02 6.38 -11.76
N GLU A 3 14.21 6.74 -12.19
CA GLU A 3 14.75 8.10 -12.16
C GLU A 3 14.47 8.82 -13.48
N THR A 4 14.17 10.11 -13.42
CA THR A 4 14.08 11.01 -14.56
C THR A 4 14.43 12.43 -14.14
N PHE A 5 14.45 13.38 -15.07
CA PHE A 5 14.87 14.76 -14.81
C PHE A 5 13.77 15.76 -15.14
N GLN A 6 13.50 16.69 -14.24
CA GLN A 6 12.58 17.78 -14.45
C GLN A 6 13.32 19.04 -14.94
N GLY A 7 12.85 19.64 -16.03
CA GLY A 7 13.34 20.90 -16.57
C GLY A 7 13.96 20.78 -17.97
N VAL A 8 13.97 21.89 -18.72
CA VAL A 8 14.48 21.94 -20.10
C VAL A 8 15.97 22.29 -20.20
N VAL A 9 16.52 22.98 -19.19
CA VAL A 9 17.93 23.41 -19.18
C VAL A 9 18.77 22.32 -18.55
N GLU A 10 19.70 21.77 -19.33
CA GLU A 10 20.53 20.62 -18.96
C GLU A 10 21.27 20.81 -17.63
N ASP A 11 21.90 21.98 -17.44
CA ASP A 11 22.68 22.31 -16.24
C ASP A 11 21.82 22.58 -14.99
N LYS A 12 20.49 22.61 -15.12
CA LYS A 12 19.53 22.86 -14.02
C LYS A 12 18.52 21.73 -13.87
N LYS A 13 18.74 20.58 -14.52
CA LYS A 13 17.88 19.40 -14.40
C LYS A 13 17.87 18.92 -12.95
N LYS A 14 16.68 18.79 -12.37
CA LYS A 14 16.49 18.19 -11.03
C LYS A 14 16.12 16.72 -11.20
N ALA A 15 16.86 15.83 -10.55
CA ALA A 15 16.49 14.43 -10.47
C ALA A 15 15.14 14.30 -9.74
N ILE A 16 14.22 13.57 -10.36
CA ILE A 16 12.90 13.23 -9.83
C ILE A 16 12.65 11.74 -10.08
N TYR A 17 11.68 11.18 -9.37
CA TYR A 17 11.41 9.75 -9.41
C TYR A 17 9.94 9.49 -9.70
N LEU A 18 9.67 8.44 -10.46
CA LEU A 18 8.32 7.88 -10.51
C LEU A 18 8.06 7.16 -9.19
N ARG A 19 6.92 7.48 -8.57
CA ARG A 19 6.56 6.95 -7.25
C ARG A 19 6.46 5.41 -7.29
N PRO A 20 7.06 4.68 -6.33
CA PRO A 20 6.96 3.23 -6.26
C PRO A 20 5.69 2.72 -5.57
N GLU A 21 4.93 3.64 -4.94
CA GLU A 21 3.70 3.43 -4.19
C GLU A 21 2.88 4.73 -4.17
N THR A 22 1.66 4.67 -3.65
CA THR A 22 0.75 5.82 -3.60
C THR A 22 0.69 6.50 -2.22
N ALA A 23 1.08 5.80 -1.16
CA ALA A 23 1.05 6.19 0.25
C ALA A 23 1.77 7.51 0.58
N GLN A 24 2.96 7.75 -0.01
CA GLN A 24 3.73 8.97 0.27
C GLN A 24 2.95 10.26 0.01
N GLY A 25 2.10 10.26 -1.02
CA GLY A 25 1.24 11.41 -1.34
C GLY A 25 0.24 11.73 -0.24
N ILE A 26 -0.24 10.70 0.46
CA ILE A 26 -1.15 10.83 1.59
C ILE A 26 -0.38 11.42 2.79
N PHE A 27 0.78 10.88 3.13
CA PHE A 27 1.56 11.33 4.29
C PHE A 27 1.98 12.80 4.20
N ILE A 28 2.51 13.25 3.05
CA ILE A 28 2.91 14.65 2.88
C ILE A 28 1.71 15.62 2.95
N ASN A 29 0.50 15.13 2.68
CA ASN A 29 -0.73 15.93 2.71
C ASN A 29 -1.55 15.75 4.00
N PHE A 30 -1.09 14.97 4.97
CA PHE A 30 -1.83 14.68 6.21
C PHE A 30 -2.44 15.94 6.85
N LYS A 31 -1.62 16.98 7.09
CA LYS A 31 -2.08 18.23 7.71
C LYS A 31 -3.10 18.99 6.84
N ASN A 32 -2.94 18.95 5.52
CA ASN A 32 -3.86 19.61 4.59
C ASN A 32 -5.22 18.92 4.60
N ILE A 33 -5.23 17.59 4.51
CA ILE A 33 -6.43 16.75 4.51
C ILE A 33 -7.17 16.87 5.85
N GLN A 34 -6.45 16.65 6.96
CA GLN A 34 -7.02 16.72 8.31
C GLN A 34 -7.68 18.08 8.58
N ARG A 35 -7.02 19.19 8.20
CA ARG A 35 -7.56 20.54 8.37
C ARG A 35 -8.77 20.80 7.48
N ALA A 36 -8.71 20.45 6.19
CA ALA A 36 -9.78 20.71 5.25
C ALA A 36 -11.06 19.93 5.60
N MET A 37 -10.90 18.68 6.03
CA MET A 37 -12.00 17.80 6.42
C MET A 37 -12.43 17.99 7.88
N ARG A 38 -11.67 18.74 8.69
CA ARG A 38 -11.82 18.82 10.15
C ARG A 38 -11.86 17.41 10.79
N ALA A 39 -11.11 16.47 10.23
CA ALA A 39 -11.11 15.08 10.66
C ALA A 39 -10.51 14.96 12.06
N LYS A 40 -11.10 14.11 12.90
CA LYS A 40 -10.56 13.69 14.19
C LYS A 40 -10.05 12.27 14.07
N LEU A 41 -9.05 11.91 14.85
CA LEU A 41 -8.58 10.53 14.92
C LEU A 41 -9.65 9.63 15.58
N PRO A 42 -9.76 8.36 15.16
CA PRO A 42 -9.11 7.78 13.98
C PRO A 42 -9.79 8.24 12.66
N PHE A 43 -9.00 8.43 11.60
CA PHE A 43 -9.53 8.67 10.25
C PHE A 43 -8.66 8.03 9.17
N GLY A 44 -9.27 7.70 8.03
CA GLY A 44 -8.60 7.08 6.90
C GLY A 44 -8.53 7.99 5.68
N VAL A 45 -7.50 7.80 4.86
CA VAL A 45 -7.37 8.41 3.53
C VAL A 45 -7.09 7.31 2.51
N ALA A 46 -7.97 7.19 1.52
CA ALA A 46 -7.82 6.23 0.43
C ALA A 46 -7.21 6.91 -0.82
N GLN A 47 -6.36 6.19 -1.55
CA GLN A 47 -5.89 6.62 -2.86
C GLN A 47 -5.83 5.43 -3.82
N VAL A 48 -6.29 5.66 -5.04
CA VAL A 48 -6.12 4.72 -6.17
C VAL A 48 -5.24 5.38 -7.21
N GLY A 49 -4.25 4.67 -7.71
CA GLY A 49 -3.47 5.17 -8.83
C GLY A 49 -2.25 4.33 -9.19
N LYS A 50 -1.53 4.79 -10.21
CA LYS A 50 -0.35 4.11 -10.75
C LYS A 50 0.87 4.21 -9.83
N SER A 51 1.65 3.14 -9.83
CA SER A 51 2.93 2.98 -9.15
C SER A 51 3.93 2.28 -10.05
N PHE A 52 5.21 2.55 -9.84
CA PHE A 52 6.28 2.10 -10.73
C PHE A 52 7.43 1.46 -9.96
N ARG A 53 7.68 0.16 -10.19
CA ARG A 53 8.78 -0.57 -9.57
C ARG A 53 9.81 -0.96 -10.62
N ASN A 54 11.08 -0.65 -10.37
CA ASN A 54 12.17 -0.96 -11.29
C ASN A 54 12.57 -2.44 -11.17
N GLU A 55 11.64 -3.32 -11.55
CA GLU A 55 11.77 -4.77 -11.46
C GLU A 55 12.87 -5.27 -12.42
N VAL A 56 13.83 -6.04 -11.88
CA VAL A 56 14.99 -6.54 -12.61
C VAL A 56 14.58 -7.68 -13.53
N THR A 57 13.81 -8.64 -13.00
CA THR A 57 13.34 -9.80 -13.74
C THR A 57 11.81 -9.83 -13.70
N PRO A 58 11.14 -9.28 -14.74
CA PRO A 58 9.70 -9.48 -14.91
C PRO A 58 9.38 -10.98 -14.94
N GLY A 59 8.24 -11.37 -14.38
CA GLY A 59 7.84 -12.76 -14.20
C GLY A 59 6.33 -12.90 -14.32
N ASN A 60 5.80 -14.10 -14.08
CA ASN A 60 4.39 -14.51 -14.15
C ASN A 60 3.38 -13.38 -14.47
N PHE A 61 3.25 -13.03 -15.74
CA PHE A 61 2.24 -12.10 -16.26
C PHE A 61 2.04 -10.82 -15.40
N ILE A 62 0.88 -10.67 -14.75
CA ILE A 62 0.54 -9.47 -13.95
C ILE A 62 1.24 -9.40 -12.59
N PHE A 63 1.92 -10.46 -12.14
CA PHE A 63 2.48 -10.53 -10.78
C PHE A 63 3.80 -9.78 -10.62
N ARG A 64 4.56 -9.59 -11.71
CA ARG A 64 5.85 -8.86 -11.68
C ARG A 64 5.95 -7.95 -12.90
N THR A 65 5.36 -6.78 -12.77
CA THR A 65 5.33 -5.71 -13.78
C THR A 65 6.03 -4.45 -13.27
N ARG A 66 6.38 -3.55 -14.19
CA ARG A 66 7.06 -2.28 -13.88
C ARG A 66 6.10 -1.11 -13.65
N GLU A 67 4.87 -1.23 -14.12
CA GLU A 67 3.78 -0.27 -13.95
C GLU A 67 2.51 -1.06 -13.62
N PHE A 68 1.83 -0.64 -12.56
CA PHE A 68 0.56 -1.22 -12.13
C PHE A 68 -0.22 -0.19 -11.30
N GLU A 69 -1.48 -0.47 -11.02
CA GLU A 69 -2.34 0.35 -10.16
C GLU A 69 -2.48 -0.28 -8.78
N GLN A 70 -2.53 0.56 -7.76
CA GLN A 70 -2.77 0.14 -6.38
C GLN A 70 -4.00 0.86 -5.83
N MET A 71 -4.65 0.20 -4.89
CA MET A 71 -5.64 0.79 -4.00
C MET A 71 -5.05 0.77 -2.59
N GLU A 72 -4.65 1.92 -2.07
CA GLU A 72 -4.02 2.04 -0.75
C GLU A 72 -4.91 2.87 0.19
N LEU A 73 -4.82 2.56 1.48
CA LEU A 73 -5.62 3.16 2.52
C LEU A 73 -4.77 3.35 3.77
N GLU A 74 -4.55 4.60 4.14
CA GLU A 74 -3.80 4.97 5.34
C GLU A 74 -4.77 5.34 6.44
N PHE A 75 -4.83 4.54 7.50
CA PHE A 75 -5.58 4.86 8.71
C PHE A 75 -4.67 5.48 9.76
N PHE A 76 -5.00 6.70 10.16
CA PHE A 76 -4.34 7.42 11.25
C PHE A 76 -5.16 7.24 12.51
N PHE A 77 -4.51 6.88 13.61
CA PHE A 77 -5.14 6.64 14.91
C PHE A 77 -4.18 7.02 16.05
N ASP A 78 -4.72 7.29 17.24
CA ASP A 78 -3.93 7.64 18.43
C ASP A 78 -3.25 6.41 19.02
N GLU A 79 -2.14 6.60 19.75
CA GLU A 79 -1.40 5.51 20.41
C GLU A 79 -2.24 4.74 21.44
N GLU A 80 -3.28 5.37 21.99
CA GLU A 80 -4.25 4.75 22.92
C GLU A 80 -5.24 3.81 22.21
N THR A 81 -5.28 3.82 20.87
CA THR A 81 -6.16 2.96 20.10
C THR A 81 -5.82 1.49 20.37
N PRO A 82 -6.80 0.66 20.75
CA PRO A 82 -6.53 -0.74 21.05
C PRO A 82 -5.91 -1.48 19.87
N ASN A 83 -4.98 -2.40 20.14
CA ASN A 83 -4.37 -3.25 19.11
C ASN A 83 -5.41 -4.05 18.31
N SER A 84 -6.59 -4.33 18.88
CA SER A 84 -7.70 -4.98 18.18
C SER A 84 -8.24 -4.19 16.99
N TYR A 85 -7.94 -2.88 16.90
CA TYR A 85 -8.28 -2.07 15.74
C TYR A 85 -7.57 -2.57 14.46
N PHE A 86 -6.32 -3.05 14.59
CA PHE A 86 -5.61 -3.67 13.47
C PHE A 86 -6.33 -4.93 12.99
N ASP A 87 -6.73 -5.81 13.93
CA ASP A 87 -7.48 -7.02 13.59
C ASP A 87 -8.83 -6.71 12.93
N GLU A 88 -9.51 -5.63 13.35
CA GLU A 88 -10.73 -5.15 12.71
C GLU A 88 -10.49 -4.75 11.24
N LEU A 89 -9.40 -4.02 10.95
CA LEU A 89 -9.04 -3.62 9.59
C LEU A 89 -8.67 -4.82 8.71
N VAL A 90 -7.97 -5.82 9.26
CA VAL A 90 -7.67 -7.08 8.57
C VAL A 90 -8.97 -7.82 8.22
N ASN A 91 -9.90 -7.94 9.18
CA ASN A 91 -11.19 -8.60 8.95
C ASN A 91 -12.02 -7.88 7.88
N LYS A 92 -12.08 -6.54 7.93
CA LYS A 92 -12.75 -5.74 6.89
C LYS A 92 -12.14 -5.96 5.50
N SER A 93 -10.82 -6.06 5.42
CA SER A 93 -10.10 -6.32 4.17
C SER A 93 -10.40 -7.71 3.64
N TYR A 94 -10.43 -8.72 4.52
CA TYR A 94 -10.82 -10.10 4.17
C TYR A 94 -12.27 -10.17 3.67
N ASP A 95 -13.20 -9.56 4.40
CA ASP A 95 -14.62 -9.51 4.01
C ASP A 95 -14.83 -8.77 2.68
N PHE A 96 -14.05 -7.73 2.42
CA PHE A 96 -14.06 -7.04 1.13
C PHE A 96 -13.66 -7.98 -0.01
N MET A 97 -12.62 -8.80 0.17
CA MET A 97 -12.22 -9.80 -0.83
C MET A 97 -13.32 -10.83 -1.09
N LEU A 98 -13.99 -11.31 -0.05
CA LEU A 98 -15.14 -12.21 -0.20
C LEU A 98 -16.30 -11.55 -0.94
N LYS A 99 -16.58 -10.28 -0.65
CA LYS A 99 -17.61 -9.50 -1.33
C LYS A 99 -17.32 -9.30 -2.82
N LEU A 100 -16.04 -9.25 -3.21
CA LEU A 100 -15.60 -9.24 -4.61
C LEU A 100 -15.75 -10.60 -5.31
N GLY A 101 -16.10 -11.66 -4.59
CA GLY A 101 -16.36 -12.99 -5.13
C GLY A 101 -15.17 -13.96 -5.02
N LEU A 102 -14.14 -13.63 -4.24
CA LEU A 102 -13.03 -14.56 -4.02
C LEU A 102 -13.49 -15.74 -3.15
N SER A 103 -13.10 -16.95 -3.54
CA SER A 103 -13.42 -18.17 -2.79
C SER A 103 -12.63 -18.22 -1.48
N LYS A 104 -13.34 -18.48 -0.37
CA LYS A 104 -12.74 -18.71 0.97
C LYS A 104 -11.67 -19.80 0.94
N ASN A 105 -11.84 -20.83 0.11
CA ASN A 105 -10.89 -21.96 0.03
C ASN A 105 -9.54 -21.54 -0.57
N ASN A 106 -9.51 -20.44 -1.31
CA ASN A 106 -8.30 -19.91 -1.94
C ASN A 106 -7.80 -18.64 -1.26
N LEU A 107 -8.42 -18.17 -0.19
CA LEU A 107 -8.03 -16.92 0.48
C LEU A 107 -7.55 -17.21 1.90
N LYS A 108 -6.33 -16.81 2.23
CA LYS A 108 -5.79 -16.96 3.60
C LYS A 108 -5.16 -15.66 4.10
N VAL A 109 -5.16 -15.53 5.42
CA VAL A 109 -4.51 -14.44 6.15
C VAL A 109 -3.15 -14.96 6.65
N ARG A 110 -2.04 -14.42 6.15
CA ARG A 110 -0.69 -14.79 6.57
C ARG A 110 -0.07 -13.67 7.39
N LYS A 111 0.31 -13.97 8.64
CA LYS A 111 1.08 -13.03 9.47
C LYS A 111 2.55 -13.10 9.05
N HIS A 112 3.20 -11.95 8.95
CA HIS A 112 4.65 -11.89 8.73
C HIS A 112 5.41 -12.38 9.96
N ASP A 113 6.48 -13.12 9.74
CA ASP A 113 7.44 -13.45 10.78
C ASP A 113 8.29 -12.22 11.14
N GLN A 114 8.93 -12.24 12.31
CA GLN A 114 9.71 -11.10 12.80
C GLN A 114 10.84 -10.67 11.85
N GLU A 115 11.41 -11.62 11.10
CA GLU A 115 12.48 -11.39 10.13
C GLU A 115 11.98 -10.74 8.83
N GLU A 116 10.69 -10.87 8.52
CA GLU A 116 10.06 -10.28 7.32
C GLU A 116 9.60 -8.83 7.55
N LEU A 117 9.42 -8.43 8.82
CA LEU A 117 8.92 -7.11 9.17
C LEU A 117 9.90 -6.01 8.76
N ALA A 118 9.37 -4.99 8.10
CA ALA A 118 10.10 -3.74 7.96
C ALA A 118 10.44 -3.17 9.34
N HIS A 119 11.60 -2.53 9.48
CA HIS A 119 12.12 -1.99 10.74
C HIS A 119 11.19 -1.03 11.49
N TYR A 120 10.22 -0.41 10.79
CA TYR A 120 9.22 0.50 11.35
C TYR A 120 7.86 -0.18 11.62
N SER A 121 7.67 -1.42 11.22
CA SER A 121 6.39 -2.13 11.32
C SER A 121 6.30 -2.93 12.63
N LYS A 122 5.23 -2.71 13.40
CA LYS A 122 4.93 -3.51 14.60
C LYS A 122 4.29 -4.86 14.26
N ALA A 123 3.54 -4.93 13.16
CA ALA A 123 2.86 -6.12 12.68
C ALA A 123 2.45 -5.92 11.21
N THR A 124 2.54 -6.98 10.41
CA THR A 124 2.10 -6.98 9.00
C THR A 124 1.37 -8.28 8.69
N VAL A 125 0.35 -8.19 7.84
CA VAL A 125 -0.48 -9.30 7.41
C VAL A 125 -0.68 -9.22 5.91
N ASP A 126 -0.48 -10.34 5.22
CA ASP A 126 -0.82 -10.50 3.80
C ASP A 126 -2.14 -11.26 3.66
N LEU A 127 -3.01 -10.78 2.76
CA LEU A 127 -4.13 -11.55 2.24
C LEU A 127 -3.66 -12.26 0.96
N GLU A 128 -3.34 -13.53 1.07
CA GLU A 128 -2.82 -14.33 -0.04
C GLU A 128 -3.93 -15.09 -0.74
N TYR A 129 -3.84 -15.16 -2.07
CA TYR A 129 -4.77 -15.91 -2.91
C TYR A 129 -4.07 -17.09 -3.59
N ASN A 130 -4.62 -18.30 -3.46
CA ASN A 130 -4.09 -19.51 -4.08
C ASN A 130 -4.36 -19.51 -5.59
N PHE A 131 -3.36 -19.14 -6.38
CA PHE A 131 -3.36 -19.20 -7.85
C PHE A 131 -2.92 -20.59 -8.34
N PRO A 132 -3.09 -20.90 -9.64
CA PRO A 132 -2.68 -22.21 -10.20
C PRO A 132 -1.19 -22.57 -10.02
N PHE A 133 -0.34 -21.60 -9.70
CA PHE A 133 1.09 -21.78 -9.45
C PHE A 133 1.48 -21.67 -7.97
N GLY A 134 0.51 -21.57 -7.05
CA GLY A 134 0.73 -21.51 -5.60
C GLY A 134 0.07 -20.32 -4.92
N TRP A 135 0.34 -20.21 -3.62
CA TRP A 135 0.00 -19.07 -2.78
C TRP A 135 0.87 -17.85 -3.10
#